data_AF-A0A442BBL4-F1
#
_entry.id   AF-A0A442BBL4-F1
#
_cell.length_a   1.000
_cell.length_b   1.000
_cell.length_c   1.000
_cell.angle_alpha   90.00
_cell.angle_beta   90.00
_cell.angle_gamma   90.00
#
_symmetry.space_group_name_H-M   'P 1'
#
loop_
_entity.id
_entity.type
_entity.pdbx_description
1 polymer ?
#
loop_
_entity_poly.entity_id
_entity_poly.type
_entity_poly.pdbx_seq_one_letter_code
_entity_poly.pdbx_strand_id
1 'polypeptide(L)' 'MRGAGWIRGLREAEARQLRSEIDRLERGLIEAANSKARCNLHEVGHTLRWQKARLRLLEECLAAMPAGRPASNRS' A
#
# COMPACT_ATOMS: atom_id res chain seq x y z
N MET A 1 13.48 -0.44 -23.53
CA MET A 1 14.11 -0.95 -22.28
C MET A 1 13.57 -0.13 -21.11
N ARG A 2 12.87 -0.72 -20.14
CA ARG A 2 12.38 0.03 -18.97
C ARG A 2 13.58 0.26 -18.02
N GLY A 3 14.00 1.51 -17.83
CA GLY A 3 15.18 1.87 -17.02
C GLY A 3 14.99 1.58 -15.53
N ALA A 4 16.08 1.44 -14.76
CA ALA A 4 16.11 0.94 -13.38
C ALA A 4 15.05 1.49 -12.38
N GLY A 5 14.49 2.68 -12.63
CA GLY A 5 13.40 3.26 -11.83
C GLY A 5 12.01 2.64 -12.04
N TRP A 6 11.81 1.79 -13.05
CA TRP A 6 10.47 1.27 -13.39
C TRP A 6 9.89 0.33 -12.33
N ILE A 7 10.75 -0.48 -11.70
CA ILE A 7 10.35 -1.40 -10.62
C ILE A 7 9.94 -0.59 -9.39
N ARG A 8 10.72 0.43 -9.03
CA ARG A 8 10.41 1.32 -7.91
C ARG A 8 9.09 2.07 -8.14
N GLY A 9 8.89 2.65 -9.33
CA GLY A 9 7.66 3.35 -9.66
C GLY A 9 6.42 2.46 -9.60
N LEU A 10 6.54 1.18 -10.03
CA LEU A 10 5.47 0.20 -9.91
C LEU A 10 5.14 -0.11 -8.44
N ARG A 11 6.17 -0.31 -7.61
CA ARG A 11 6.01 -0.61 -6.18
C ARG A 11 5.44 0.56 -5.40
N GLU A 12 5.83 1.79 -5.74
CA GLU A 12 5.23 3.00 -5.17
C GLU A 12 3.76 3.17 -5.57
N ALA A 13 3.39 2.82 -6.81
CA ALA A 13 1.99 2.82 -7.24
C ALA A 13 1.16 1.78 -6.47
N GLU A 14 1.70 0.57 -6.29
CA GLU A 14 1.09 -0.48 -5.48
C GLU A 14 0.89 -0.03 -4.01
N ALA A 15 1.87 0.65 -3.42
CA ALA A 15 1.77 1.17 -2.06
C ALA A 15 0.67 2.24 -1.92
N ARG A 16 0.56 3.14 -2.90
CA ARG A 16 -0.52 4.13 -2.94
C ARG A 16 -1.90 3.47 -3.01
N GLN A 17 -2.05 2.46 -3.87
CA GLN A 17 -3.31 1.72 -3.99
C GLN A 17 -3.67 1.00 -2.68
N LEU A 18 -2.71 0.34 -2.03
CA LEU A 18 -2.92 -0.33 -0.75
C LEU A 18 -3.36 0.64 0.35
N ARG A 19 -2.76 1.82 0.43
CA ARG A 19 -3.19 2.88 1.37
C ARG A 19 -4.64 3.30 1.13
N SER A 20 -5.01 3.56 -0.12
CA SER A 20 -6.40 3.91 -0.45
C SER A 20 -7.41 2.82 -0.10
N GLU A 21 -7.05 1.55 -0.30
CA GLU A 21 -7.93 0.42 0.07
C GLU A 21 -8.04 0.25 1.58
N ILE A 22 -6.93 0.40 2.32
CA ILE A 22 -6.93 0.41 3.79
C ILE A 22 -7.85 1.50 4.31
N ASP A 23 -7.69 2.74 3.82
CA ASP A 23 -8.53 3.87 4.20
C ASP A 23 -10.03 3.61 3.93
N ARG A 24 -10.35 2.97 2.79
CA ARG A 24 -11.72 2.59 2.43
C ARG A 24 -12.28 1.56 3.42
N LEU A 25 -11.51 0.52 3.74
CA LEU A 25 -11.91 -0.53 4.68
C LEU A 25 -12.10 0.03 6.10
N GLU A 26 -11.23 0.94 6.54
CA GLU A 26 -11.35 1.60 7.84
C GLU A 26 -12.60 2.47 7.94
N ARG A 27 -12.88 3.29 6.91
CA ARG A 27 -14.14 4.05 6.86
C ARG A 27 -15.36 3.14 6.87
N GLY A 28 -15.33 2.06 6.09
CA GLY A 28 -16.40 1.07 6.07
C GLY A 28 -16.65 0.43 7.43
N LEU A 29 -15.60 0.16 8.22
CA LEU A 29 -15.73 -0.34 9.59
C LEU A 29 -16.37 0.69 10.53
N ILE A 30 -16.02 1.97 10.41
CA ILE A 30 -16.61 3.06 11.21
C ILE A 30 -18.10 3.23 10.87
N GLU A 31 -18.45 3.26 9.58
CA GLU A 31 -19.84 3.37 9.13
C GLU A 31 -20.68 2.17 9.54
N ALA A 32 -20.11 0.97 9.43
CA ALA A 32 -20.69 -0.28 9.91
C ALA A 32 -21.00 -0.25 11.42
N ALA A 33 -20.03 0.20 12.23
CA ALA A 33 -20.19 0.33 13.67
C ALA A 33 -21.32 1.32 14.03
N ASN A 34 -21.47 2.40 13.26
CA ASN A 34 -22.48 3.43 13.48
C ASN A 34 -23.88 3.03 12.98
N SER A 35 -23.99 2.16 11.98
CA SER A 35 -25.25 1.86 11.28
C SER A 35 -26.08 0.71 11.88
N LYS A 36 -25.60 0.03 12.94
CA LYS A 36 -26.17 -1.24 13.45
C LYS A 36 -26.40 -2.31 12.35
N ALA A 37 -25.81 -2.12 11.16
CA ALA A 37 -25.99 -3.01 10.04
C ALA A 37 -25.27 -4.35 10.31
N ARG A 38 -25.88 -5.47 9.94
CA ARG A 38 -25.20 -6.77 9.94
C ARG A 38 -24.21 -6.82 8.80
N CYS A 39 -23.00 -6.35 9.08
CA CYS A 39 -21.87 -6.36 8.16
C CYS A 39 -20.88 -7.46 8.58
N ASN A 40 -20.14 -8.00 7.62
CA ASN A 40 -19.16 -9.05 7.87
C ASN A 40 -17.86 -8.47 8.46
N LEU A 41 -17.97 -7.86 9.65
CA LEU A 41 -16.88 -7.16 10.35
C LEU A 41 -15.65 -8.04 10.53
N HIS A 42 -15.86 -9.34 10.69
CA HIS A 42 -14.77 -10.30 10.82
C HIS A 42 -13.93 -10.41 9.54
N GLU A 43 -14.56 -10.58 8.38
CA GLU A 43 -13.88 -10.62 7.08
C GLU A 43 -13.24 -9.28 6.72
N VAL A 44 -13.94 -8.17 6.99
CA VAL A 44 -13.39 -6.82 6.74
C VAL A 44 -12.16 -6.59 7.63
N GLY A 45 -12.23 -6.96 8.91
CA GLY A 45 -11.11 -6.87 9.83
C GLY A 45 -9.94 -7.78 9.47
N HIS A 46 -10.21 -9.01 9.01
CA HIS A 46 -9.18 -9.92 8.50
C HIS A 46 -8.48 -9.34 7.28
N THR A 47 -9.26 -8.88 6.29
CA THR A 47 -8.74 -8.22 5.08
C THR A 47 -7.90 -6.99 5.44
N LEU A 48 -8.37 -6.14 6.33
CA LEU A 48 -7.64 -4.95 6.77
C LEU A 48 -6.28 -5.29 7.38
N ARG A 49 -6.21 -6.28 8.27
CA ARG A 49 -4.94 -6.72 8.86
C ARG A 49 -3.96 -7.22 7.80
N TRP A 50 -4.45 -8.01 6.84
CA TRP A 50 -3.64 -8.53 5.76
C TRP A 50 -3.11 -7.41 4.85
N GLN A 51 -3.95 -6.45 4.45
CA GLN A 51 -3.52 -5.33 3.62
C GLN A 51 -2.49 -4.45 4.34
N LYS A 52 -2.66 -4.20 5.65
CA LYS A 52 -1.67 -3.45 6.45
C LYS A 52 -0.32 -4.17 6.53
N ALA A 53 -0.32 -5.49 6.73
CA ALA A 53 0.91 -6.27 6.73
C ALA A 53 1.62 -6.23 5.37
N ARG A 54 0.85 -6.38 4.29
CA ARG A 54 1.37 -6.27 2.92
C ARG A 54 1.94 -4.88 2.61
N LEU A 55 1.26 -3.82 3.05
CA LEU A 55 1.75 -2.45 2.89
C LEU A 55 3.08 -2.25 3.61
N ARG A 56 3.20 -2.71 4.86
CA ARG A 56 4.46 -2.64 5.63
C ARG A 56 5.61 -3.31 4.87
N LEU A 57 5.42 -4.55 4.40
CA LEU A 57 6.45 -5.27 3.66
C LEU A 57 6.86 -4.55 2.36
N LEU A 58 5.90 -3.93 1.69
CA LEU A 58 6.13 -3.16 0.47
C LEU A 58 6.91 -1.87 0.76
N GLU A 59 6.59 -1.18 1.85
CA GLU A 59 7.30 0.01 2.32
C GLU A 59 8.74 -0.31 2.75
N GLU A 60 8.95 -1.44 3.45
CA GLU A 60 10.28 -1.96 3.78
C GLU A 60 11.08 -2.29 2.50
N CYS A 61 10.46 -2.94 1.53
CA CYS A 61 11.07 -3.21 0.22
C CYS A 61 11.45 -1.91 -0.51
N LEU A 62 10.58 -0.89 -0.49
CA LEU A 62 10.85 0.42 -1.09
C LEU A 62 11.99 1.15 -0.40
N ALA A 63 12.09 1.05 0.93
CA ALA A 63 13.18 1.64 1.71
C ALA A 63 14.53 0.96 1.43
N ALA A 64 14.52 -0.37 1.21
CA ALA A 64 15.71 -1.14 0.86
C ALA A 64 16.15 -0.97 -0.62
N MET A 65 15.26 -0.47 -1.49
CA MET A 65 15.61 -0.25 -2.90
C MET A 65 16.59 0.93 -3.05
N PRO A 66 17.69 0.75 -3.80
CA PRO A 66 18.59 1.86 -4.08
C PRO A 66 17.83 2.96 -4.82
N ALA A 67 17.98 4.22 -4.36
CA ALA A 67 17.62 5.36 -5.19
C ALA A 67 18.43 5.24 -6.47
N GLY A 68 17.76 4.93 -7.58
CA GLY A 68 18.41 4.65 -8.86
C GLY A 68 19.50 5.68 -9.11
N ARG A 69 20.71 5.21 -9.41
CA ARG A 69 21.95 6.00 -9.53
C ARG A 69 21.61 7.38 -10.14
N PRO A 70 21.80 8.51 -9.43
CA PRO A 70 21.67 9.80 -10.07
C PRO A 70 22.62 9.79 -11.27
N ALA A 71 22.11 10.13 -12.45
CA ALA A 71 22.91 10.16 -13.66
C ALA A 71 24.20 10.92 -13.34
N SER A 72 25.32 10.20 -13.31
CA SER A 72 26.64 10.77 -13.07
C SER A 72 26.85 11.77 -14.19
N ASN A 73 26.72 13.05 -13.84
CA ASN A 73 27.08 14.16 -14.68
C ASN A 73 28.60 14.05 -14.87
N ARG A 74 29.01 13.47 -15.99
CA ARG A 74 30.41 13.34 -16.38
C ARG A 74 30.69 14.53 -17.29
N SER A 75 31.16 15.62 -16.68
CA SER A 75 31.83 16.73 -17.37
C SER A 75 33.30 16.40 -17.56
#